data_AF-A0A7C3A2J6-F1
#
_entry.id   AF-A0A7C3A2J6-F1
#
_cell.length_a   1.000
_cell.length_b   1.000
_cell.length_c   1.000
_cell.angle_alpha   90.00
_cell.angle_beta   90.00
_cell.angle_gamma   90.00
#
_symmetry.space_group_name_H-M   'P 1'
#
loop_
_entity.id
_entity.type
_entity.pdbx_description
1 polymer ?
#
loop_
_entity_poly.entity_id
_entity_poly.type
_entity_poly.pdbx_seq_one_letter_code
_entity_poly.pdbx_strand_id
1 'polypeptide(L)'
;MISTRLKALFLFSIFGAIAITLVGGWHTYEEAPPYFSQVLDEQGRVLATHADIMAGQHAWQKYGLMNNGSVWGHGTYRGNDYTATSLNLMGRHMREFHAQADFGAAFAELTEDQQAAIDARVIREIKVNRLDGATLVLRLTPAQHFAYEAVRKHWDRLFSEGDKDTGIAVGVVSEAAERRQLGDFFLWTAWAAGTLRPGKELTYTNNWPPDRSVGNDIAPEAVIWSIVSLLGLMVALGAALTVFFRGRFDQDLSGLSLDDRVADRIIHLPITSSQRKTAKYFLVVMLLFLLQLMQGGLLAHYTVHPGEFYGLKIISDNIPYNWPKTWHLQLAIFWIATAWVGAALYLAPIAGRKEPRWQGLLVDILFGAVVLVVLGTLVGTVLGLKGMAGKYWFWIGHQGWEYL
;
A
#
# COMPACT_ATOMS: atom_id res chain seq x y z
N MET A 1 18.40 24.41 -30.53
CA MET A 1 19.27 23.91 -29.44
C MET A 1 18.69 24.37 -28.11
N ILE A 2 18.55 23.49 -27.12
CA ILE A 2 18.01 23.86 -25.79
C ILE A 2 18.97 24.84 -25.10
N SER A 3 18.45 25.94 -24.57
CA SER A 3 19.26 26.99 -23.94
C SER A 3 19.96 26.51 -22.67
N THR A 4 21.14 27.05 -22.37
CA THR A 4 21.88 26.74 -21.12
C THR A 4 21.05 27.07 -19.89
N ARG A 5 20.20 28.12 -19.95
CA ARG A 5 19.31 28.51 -18.87
C ARG A 5 18.24 27.45 -18.58
N LEU A 6 17.63 26.88 -19.62
CA LEU A 6 16.65 25.79 -19.47
C LEU A 6 17.29 24.52 -18.92
N LYS A 7 18.51 24.19 -19.37
CA LYS A 7 19.28 23.07 -18.80
C LYS A 7 19.60 23.29 -17.32
N ALA A 8 20.04 24.49 -16.95
CA ALA A 8 20.32 24.84 -15.57
C ALA A 8 19.06 24.75 -14.70
N LEU A 9 17.93 25.26 -15.18
CA LEU A 9 16.64 25.14 -14.49
C LEU A 9 16.24 23.67 -14.30
N PHE A 10 16.34 22.86 -15.35
CA PHE A 10 16.03 21.42 -15.28
C PHE A 10 16.89 20.69 -14.25
N LEU A 11 18.21 20.91 -14.28
CA LEU A 11 19.14 20.30 -13.33
C LEU A 11 18.87 20.78 -11.90
N PHE A 12 18.63 22.08 -11.71
CA PHE A 12 18.26 22.64 -10.42
C PHE A 12 16.97 22.01 -9.87
N SER A 13 15.92 21.88 -10.70
CA SER A 13 14.67 21.25 -10.29
C SER A 13 14.85 19.78 -9.90
N ILE A 14 15.61 19.01 -10.67
CA ILE A 14 15.88 17.60 -10.38
C ILE A 14 16.67 17.44 -9.08
N PHE A 15 17.82 18.11 -8.98
CA PHE A 15 18.68 17.97 -7.80
C PHE A 15 18.04 18.58 -6.55
N GLY A 16 17.27 19.66 -6.70
CA GLY A 16 16.47 20.25 -5.63
C GLY A 16 15.40 19.28 -5.13
N ALA A 17 14.63 18.66 -6.03
CA ALA A 17 13.62 17.66 -5.66
C ALA A 17 14.26 16.44 -4.99
N ILE A 18 15.36 15.90 -5.53
CA ILE A 18 16.10 14.78 -4.93
C ILE A 18 16.58 15.14 -3.52
N ALA A 19 17.17 16.32 -3.32
CA ALA A 19 17.64 16.74 -2.01
C ALA A 19 16.49 16.83 -1.00
N ILE A 20 15.35 17.41 -1.38
CA ILE A 20 14.16 17.48 -0.53
C ILE A 20 13.66 16.07 -0.17
N THR A 21 13.57 15.17 -1.16
CA THR A 21 13.13 13.78 -0.93
C THR A 21 14.09 13.02 -0.02
N LEU A 22 15.41 13.18 -0.17
CA LEU A 22 16.40 12.50 0.68
C LEU A 22 16.36 13.00 2.12
N VAL A 23 16.27 14.33 2.31
CA VAL A 23 16.13 14.93 3.65
C VAL A 23 14.82 14.49 4.31
N GLY A 24 13.70 14.54 3.58
CA GLY A 24 12.41 14.03 4.08
C GLY A 24 12.45 12.53 4.39
N GLY A 25 13.14 11.75 3.57
CA GLY A 25 13.34 10.31 3.79
C GLY A 25 14.15 10.01 5.05
N TRP A 26 15.21 10.80 5.32
CA TRP A 26 15.98 10.68 6.55
C TRP A 26 15.13 10.98 7.80
N HIS A 27 14.35 12.07 7.79
CA HIS A 27 13.42 12.36 8.89
C HIS A 27 12.35 11.27 9.05
N THR A 28 11.84 10.73 7.94
CA THR A 28 10.87 9.62 7.99
C THR A 28 11.46 8.38 8.64
N TYR A 29 12.74 8.07 8.37
CA TYR A 29 13.43 6.93 8.96
C TYR A 29 13.69 7.11 10.45
N GLU A 30 14.22 8.27 10.85
CA GLU A 30 14.54 8.57 12.26
C GLU A 30 13.30 8.70 13.14
N GLU A 31 12.20 9.23 12.60
CA GLU A 31 10.97 9.48 13.37
C GLU A 31 9.89 8.42 13.20
N ALA A 32 10.22 7.28 12.57
CA ALA A 32 9.31 6.16 12.43
C ALA A 32 8.89 5.60 13.80
N PRO A 33 7.65 5.07 13.94
CA PRO A 33 7.28 4.36 15.15
C PRO A 33 8.22 3.17 15.39
N PRO A 34 8.86 3.07 16.56
CA PRO A 34 9.79 1.98 16.83
C PRO A 34 9.05 0.65 17.00
N TYR A 35 9.71 -0.44 16.62
CA TYR A 35 9.30 -1.78 17.04
C TYR A 35 9.68 -2.01 18.50
N PHE A 36 8.80 -2.68 19.24
CA PHE A 36 9.06 -3.02 20.64
C PHE A 36 10.07 -4.16 20.73
N SER A 37 10.94 -4.13 21.73
CA SER A 37 11.70 -5.31 22.12
C SER A 37 10.76 -6.35 22.74
N GLN A 38 9.87 -5.92 23.63
CA GLN A 38 8.86 -6.72 24.31
C GLN A 38 7.63 -5.89 24.68
N VAL A 39 6.48 -6.56 24.75
CA VAL A 39 5.24 -6.06 25.33
C VAL A 39 5.02 -6.78 26.65
N LEU A 40 4.90 -6.03 27.74
CA LEU A 40 4.68 -6.56 29.09
C LEU A 40 3.32 -6.11 29.63
N ASP A 41 2.70 -6.95 30.45
CA ASP A 41 1.63 -6.49 31.34
C ASP A 41 2.19 -5.75 32.57
N GLU A 42 1.29 -5.29 33.44
CA GLU A 42 1.65 -4.57 34.66
C GLU A 42 2.50 -5.44 35.63
N GLN A 43 2.30 -6.76 35.63
CA GLN A 43 3.04 -7.71 36.47
C GLN A 43 4.40 -8.11 35.86
N GLY A 44 4.74 -7.61 34.68
CA GLY A 44 5.99 -7.92 33.99
C GLY A 44 5.98 -9.23 33.21
N ARG A 45 4.82 -9.84 32.98
CA ARG A 45 4.71 -11.03 32.10
C ARG A 45 4.80 -10.59 30.64
N VAL A 46 5.56 -11.35 29.85
CA VAL A 46 5.76 -11.08 28.42
C VAL A 46 4.52 -11.53 27.63
N LEU A 47 3.90 -10.61 26.91
CA LEU A 47 2.73 -10.87 26.07
C LEU A 47 3.11 -11.14 24.60
N ALA A 48 4.09 -10.39 24.10
CA ALA A 48 4.67 -10.52 22.77
C ALA A 48 6.11 -9.98 22.75
N THR A 49 6.91 -10.49 21.82
CA THR A 49 8.27 -10.04 21.57
C THR A 49 8.38 -9.32 20.22
N HIS A 50 9.51 -8.65 19.98
CA HIS A 50 9.87 -8.14 18.66
C HIS A 50 9.68 -9.19 17.56
N ALA A 51 10.14 -10.43 17.82
CA ALA A 51 10.07 -11.51 16.85
C ALA A 51 8.62 -11.90 16.51
N ASP A 52 7.71 -11.85 17.50
CA ASP A 52 6.29 -12.13 17.27
C ASP A 52 5.63 -11.07 16.39
N ILE A 53 5.93 -9.79 16.63
CA ILE A 53 5.38 -8.67 15.84
C ILE A 53 5.89 -8.74 14.40
N MET A 54 7.19 -8.99 14.21
CA MET A 54 7.78 -9.14 12.87
C MET A 54 7.24 -10.38 12.14
N ALA A 55 7.06 -11.50 12.85
CA ALA A 55 6.42 -12.68 12.28
C ALA A 55 4.97 -12.41 11.87
N GLY A 56 4.24 -11.60 12.63
CA GLY A 56 2.92 -11.12 12.28
C GLY A 56 2.92 -10.28 10.99
N GLN A 57 3.84 -9.34 10.86
CA GLN A 57 4.01 -8.58 9.62
C GLN A 57 4.34 -9.49 8.42
N HIS A 58 5.21 -10.47 8.62
CA HIS A 58 5.55 -11.44 7.58
C HIS A 58 4.35 -12.32 7.20
N ALA A 59 3.52 -12.73 8.15
CA ALA A 59 2.28 -13.44 7.85
C ALA A 59 1.32 -12.54 7.04
N TRP A 60 1.16 -11.27 7.43
CA TRP A 60 0.34 -10.30 6.71
C TRP A 60 0.79 -10.14 5.25
N GLN A 61 2.11 -10.13 5.03
CA GLN A 61 2.71 -10.08 3.71
C GLN A 61 2.54 -11.37 2.90
N LYS A 62 2.88 -12.51 3.50
CA LYS A 62 2.84 -13.85 2.91
C LYS A 62 1.46 -14.18 2.36
N TYR A 63 0.41 -13.84 3.10
CA TYR A 63 -0.98 -14.08 2.70
C TYR A 63 -1.59 -12.94 1.86
N GLY A 64 -0.78 -11.96 1.45
CA GLY A 64 -1.20 -10.85 0.58
C GLY A 64 -2.36 -10.05 1.16
N LEU A 65 -2.37 -9.83 2.48
CA LEU A 65 -3.50 -9.22 3.17
C LEU A 65 -3.64 -7.72 2.87
N MET A 66 -2.61 -7.05 2.35
CA MET A 66 -2.73 -5.70 1.78
C MET A 66 -3.59 -5.67 0.50
N ASN A 67 -3.69 -6.80 -0.21
CA ASN A 67 -4.59 -6.98 -1.35
C ASN A 67 -5.97 -7.50 -0.90
N ASN A 68 -6.24 -7.64 0.40
CA ASN A 68 -7.56 -7.92 0.98
C ASN A 68 -8.11 -6.73 1.78
N GLY A 69 -7.31 -6.09 2.64
CA GLY A 69 -7.65 -4.91 3.44
C GLY A 69 -6.51 -3.88 3.41
N SER A 70 -6.33 -3.12 4.49
CA SER A 70 -5.28 -2.10 4.58
C SER A 70 -4.60 -2.01 5.95
N VAL A 71 -3.36 -1.51 5.96
CA VAL A 71 -2.65 -1.05 7.17
C VAL A 71 -2.27 0.39 6.94
N TRP A 72 -2.59 1.27 7.89
CA TRP A 72 -2.36 2.71 7.76
C TRP A 72 -2.96 3.31 6.48
N GLY A 73 -4.14 2.83 6.08
CA GLY A 73 -4.87 3.29 4.89
C GLY A 73 -4.29 2.82 3.56
N HIS A 74 -3.15 2.12 3.55
CA HIS A 74 -2.57 1.57 2.33
C HIS A 74 -3.00 0.12 2.14
N GLY A 75 -3.54 -0.17 0.96
CA GLY A 75 -4.08 -1.46 0.58
C GLY A 75 -5.40 -1.30 -0.17
N THR A 76 -6.29 -2.27 0.01
CA THR A 76 -7.58 -2.29 -0.71
C THR A 76 -8.76 -2.01 0.22
N TYR A 77 -9.89 -1.62 -0.38
CA TYR A 77 -11.06 -1.11 0.32
C TYR A 77 -12.12 -2.18 0.63
N ARG A 78 -11.81 -3.46 0.37
CA ARG A 78 -12.77 -4.56 0.51
C ARG A 78 -12.81 -5.08 1.94
N GLY A 79 -11.65 -5.37 2.50
CA GLY A 79 -11.49 -5.87 3.86
C GLY A 79 -11.38 -4.74 4.88
N ASN A 80 -11.01 -5.11 6.11
CA ASN A 80 -10.78 -4.16 7.18
C ASN A 80 -9.55 -3.29 6.87
N ASP A 81 -9.56 -2.04 7.38
CA ASP A 81 -8.30 -1.43 7.78
C ASP A 81 -7.91 -2.02 9.14
N TYR A 82 -6.90 -2.89 9.15
CA TYR A 82 -6.51 -3.64 10.34
C TYR A 82 -6.05 -2.74 11.48
N THR A 83 -5.46 -1.58 11.15
CA THR A 83 -5.04 -0.58 12.15
C THR A 83 -6.26 0.09 12.78
N ALA A 84 -7.16 0.62 11.97
CA ALA A 84 -8.35 1.33 12.44
C ALA A 84 -9.30 0.41 13.22
N THR A 85 -9.54 -0.80 12.71
CA THR A 85 -10.36 -1.79 13.39
C THR A 85 -9.74 -2.19 14.73
N SER A 86 -8.42 -2.44 14.78
CA SER A 86 -7.75 -2.79 16.04
C SER A 86 -7.76 -1.65 17.05
N LEU A 87 -7.53 -0.41 16.61
CA LEU A 87 -7.55 0.77 17.47
C LEU A 87 -8.95 1.02 18.05
N ASN A 88 -9.99 0.90 17.22
CA ASN A 88 -11.38 1.05 17.65
C ASN A 88 -11.77 -0.04 18.67
N LEU A 89 -11.46 -1.31 18.36
CA LEU A 89 -11.73 -2.43 19.27
C LEU A 89 -10.97 -2.26 20.60
N MET A 90 -9.72 -1.81 20.55
CA MET A 90 -8.94 -1.51 21.75
C MET A 90 -9.66 -0.46 22.63
N GLY A 91 -10.06 0.67 22.03
CA GLY A 91 -10.80 1.71 22.73
C GLY A 91 -12.14 1.24 23.30
N ARG A 92 -12.86 0.37 22.60
CA ARG A 92 -14.12 -0.22 23.09
C ARG A 92 -13.90 -1.14 24.28
N HIS A 93 -12.94 -2.05 24.21
CA HIS A 93 -12.67 -2.99 25.30
C HIS A 93 -12.09 -2.30 26.54
N MET A 94 -11.31 -1.22 26.38
CA MET A 94 -10.85 -0.40 27.51
C MET A 94 -12.01 0.30 28.23
N ARG A 95 -13.04 0.75 27.51
CA ARG A 95 -14.25 1.32 28.12
C ARG A 95 -15.01 0.29 28.93
N GLU A 96 -15.24 -0.89 28.36
CA GLU A 96 -15.92 -1.98 29.07
C GLU A 96 -15.17 -2.39 30.33
N PHE A 97 -13.82 -2.42 30.27
CA PHE A 97 -13.00 -2.69 31.44
C PHE A 97 -13.24 -1.67 32.56
N HIS A 98 -13.17 -0.38 32.25
CA HIS A 98 -13.37 0.67 33.25
C HIS A 98 -14.83 0.76 33.72
N ALA A 99 -15.80 0.52 32.84
CA ALA A 99 -17.23 0.49 33.19
C ALA A 99 -17.51 -0.62 34.21
N GLN A 100 -17.00 -1.82 33.97
CA GLN A 100 -17.14 -2.94 34.89
C GLN A 100 -16.39 -2.72 36.19
N ALA A 101 -15.19 -2.13 36.14
CA ALA A 101 -14.36 -1.88 37.32
C ALA A 101 -14.93 -0.77 38.23
N ASP A 102 -15.44 0.31 37.64
CA ASP A 102 -15.86 1.50 38.39
C ASP A 102 -17.35 1.43 38.79
N PHE A 103 -18.21 0.80 37.97
CA PHE A 103 -19.68 0.82 38.14
C PHE A 103 -20.33 -0.57 38.15
N GLY A 104 -19.60 -1.63 37.83
CA GLY A 104 -20.14 -2.99 37.83
C GLY A 104 -21.16 -3.29 36.74
N ALA A 105 -21.24 -2.45 35.70
CA ALA A 105 -22.20 -2.55 34.60
C ALA A 105 -21.51 -2.40 33.23
N ALA A 106 -22.20 -2.79 32.16
CA ALA A 106 -21.70 -2.60 30.80
C ALA A 106 -21.63 -1.10 30.44
N PHE A 107 -20.67 -0.70 29.61
CA PHE A 107 -20.49 0.72 29.26
C PHE A 107 -21.77 1.34 28.66
N ALA A 108 -22.49 0.58 27.84
CA ALA A 108 -23.74 1.01 27.21
C ALA A 108 -24.91 1.22 28.19
N GLU A 109 -24.83 0.70 29.42
CA GLU A 109 -25.88 0.82 30.45
C GLU A 109 -25.62 1.98 31.42
N LEU A 110 -24.46 2.63 31.32
CA LEU A 110 -24.09 3.77 32.16
C LEU A 110 -24.83 5.05 31.75
N THR A 111 -24.90 6.02 32.66
CA THR A 111 -25.41 7.36 32.35
C THR A 111 -24.45 8.12 31.43
N GLU A 112 -24.94 9.14 30.73
CA GLU A 112 -24.11 9.97 29.82
C GLU A 112 -22.89 10.58 30.53
N ASP A 113 -23.06 11.07 31.77
CA ASP A 113 -21.95 11.61 32.57
C ASP A 113 -20.88 10.55 32.89
N GLN A 114 -21.31 9.33 33.21
CA GLN A 114 -20.41 8.20 33.49
C GLN A 114 -19.67 7.76 32.22
N GLN A 115 -20.38 7.68 31.09
CA GLN A 115 -19.78 7.37 29.79
C GLN A 115 -18.73 8.42 29.40
N ALA A 116 -19.06 9.71 29.53
CA ALA A 116 -18.15 10.81 29.21
C ALA A 116 -16.89 10.79 30.10
N ALA A 117 -17.02 10.45 31.38
CA ALA A 117 -15.89 10.32 32.29
C ALA A 117 -14.96 9.16 31.88
N ILE A 118 -15.52 8.00 31.54
CA ILE A 118 -14.75 6.83 31.05
C ILE A 118 -14.12 7.13 29.68
N ASP A 119 -14.84 7.76 28.76
CA ASP A 119 -14.32 8.17 27.45
C ASP A 119 -13.07 9.02 27.60
N ALA A 120 -13.16 10.09 28.40
CA ALA A 120 -12.03 10.98 28.64
C ALA A 120 -10.85 10.24 29.30
N ARG A 121 -11.12 9.28 30.20
CA ARG A 121 -10.09 8.44 30.84
C ARG A 121 -9.39 7.55 29.82
N VAL A 122 -10.15 6.81 29.00
CA VAL A 122 -9.63 5.90 27.96
C VAL A 122 -8.81 6.66 26.93
N ILE A 123 -9.30 7.82 26.47
CA ILE A 123 -8.57 8.66 25.51
C ILE A 123 -7.21 9.08 26.09
N ARG A 124 -7.19 9.63 27.32
CA ARG A 124 -5.92 9.98 27.97
C ARG A 124 -5.00 8.77 28.10
N GLU A 125 -5.56 7.62 28.44
CA GLU A 125 -4.79 6.40 28.63
C GLU A 125 -4.15 5.89 27.34
N ILE A 126 -4.88 5.87 26.22
CA ILE A 126 -4.37 5.48 24.88
C ILE A 126 -3.27 6.44 24.40
N LYS A 127 -3.46 7.74 24.63
CA LYS A 127 -2.56 8.80 24.12
C LYS A 127 -1.20 8.81 24.80
N VAL A 128 -1.11 8.39 26.06
CA VAL A 128 0.15 8.37 26.81
C VAL A 128 1.11 7.31 26.27
N ASN A 129 2.30 7.76 25.87
CA ASN A 129 3.37 6.88 25.42
C ASN A 129 4.09 6.23 26.62
N ARG A 130 3.94 4.90 26.74
CA ARG A 130 4.54 4.07 27.80
C ARG A 130 5.69 3.19 27.30
N LEU A 131 6.25 3.52 26.13
CA LEU A 131 7.43 2.86 25.61
C LEU A 131 8.67 3.42 26.31
N ASP A 132 9.47 2.55 26.89
CA ASP A 132 10.78 2.93 27.41
C ASP A 132 11.75 3.19 26.24
N GLY A 133 12.25 4.42 26.13
CA GLY A 133 13.09 4.82 24.98
C GLY A 133 14.46 4.15 24.91
N ALA A 134 14.97 3.59 26.01
CA ALA A 134 16.28 2.94 26.04
C ALA A 134 16.19 1.44 25.77
N THR A 135 15.17 0.78 26.31
CA THR A 135 14.99 -0.67 26.24
C THR A 135 13.96 -1.10 25.20
N LEU A 136 13.16 -0.16 24.68
CA LEU A 136 12.04 -0.39 23.76
C LEU A 136 10.99 -1.37 24.33
N VAL A 137 10.85 -1.43 25.65
CA VAL A 137 9.84 -2.24 26.32
C VAL A 137 8.56 -1.42 26.46
N LEU A 138 7.46 -1.93 25.91
CA LEU A 138 6.12 -1.35 26.11
C LEU A 138 5.46 -2.01 27.32
N ARG A 139 5.01 -1.19 28.28
CA ARG A 139 4.24 -1.65 29.45
C ARG A 139 2.78 -1.26 29.31
N LEU A 140 1.90 -2.25 29.27
CA LEU A 140 0.45 -2.05 29.19
C LEU A 140 -0.14 -1.84 30.58
N THR A 141 -1.13 -0.96 30.67
CA THR A 141 -2.02 -0.88 31.85
C THR A 141 -2.96 -2.10 31.91
N PRO A 142 -3.67 -2.33 33.03
CA PRO A 142 -4.68 -3.38 33.11
C PRO A 142 -5.76 -3.31 32.02
N ALA A 143 -6.27 -2.10 31.73
CA ALA A 143 -7.29 -1.92 30.70
C ALA A 143 -6.73 -2.17 29.29
N GLN A 144 -5.49 -1.72 29.02
CA GLN A 144 -4.82 -1.99 27.74
C GLN A 144 -4.52 -3.48 27.57
N HIS A 145 -4.10 -4.19 28.62
CA HIS A 145 -3.86 -5.63 28.56
C HIS A 145 -5.16 -6.40 28.32
N PHE A 146 -6.24 -6.07 29.01
CA PHE A 146 -7.57 -6.66 28.76
C PHE A 146 -8.01 -6.47 27.30
N ALA A 147 -7.87 -5.25 26.78
CA ALA A 147 -8.20 -4.93 25.39
C ALA A 147 -7.28 -5.65 24.40
N TYR A 148 -5.99 -5.75 24.69
CA TYR A 148 -4.99 -6.45 23.88
C TYR A 148 -5.37 -7.93 23.68
N GLU A 149 -5.76 -8.65 24.73
CA GLU A 149 -6.21 -10.04 24.61
C GLU A 149 -7.51 -10.18 23.82
N ALA A 150 -8.46 -9.27 24.02
CA ALA A 150 -9.73 -9.28 23.29
C ALA A 150 -9.54 -9.04 21.78
N VAL A 151 -8.68 -8.09 21.40
CA VAL A 151 -8.36 -7.80 20.00
C VAL A 151 -7.61 -8.97 19.34
N ARG A 152 -6.66 -9.61 20.05
CA ARG A 152 -6.01 -10.83 19.53
C ARG A 152 -7.01 -11.94 19.25
N LYS A 153 -7.95 -12.16 20.16
CA LYS A 153 -9.02 -13.16 19.99
C LYS A 153 -9.93 -12.82 18.81
N HIS A 154 -10.24 -11.53 18.59
CA HIS A 154 -11.00 -11.09 17.43
C HIS A 154 -10.31 -11.49 16.12
N TRP A 155 -9.02 -11.18 15.97
CA TRP A 155 -8.27 -11.52 14.76
C TRP A 155 -8.07 -13.03 14.58
N ASP A 156 -7.76 -13.76 15.65
CA ASP A 156 -7.65 -15.23 15.58
C ASP A 156 -8.96 -15.87 15.09
N ARG A 157 -10.10 -15.42 15.61
CA ARG A 157 -11.42 -15.87 15.15
C ARG A 157 -11.64 -15.55 13.68
N LEU A 158 -11.42 -14.29 13.28
CA LEU A 158 -11.69 -13.84 11.91
C LEU A 158 -10.83 -14.58 10.87
N PHE A 159 -9.55 -14.84 11.15
CA PHE A 159 -8.70 -15.59 10.21
C PHE A 159 -8.84 -17.11 10.28
N SER A 160 -9.43 -17.66 11.34
CA SER A 160 -9.74 -19.08 11.44
C SER A 160 -11.10 -19.42 10.81
N GLU A 161 -12.14 -18.70 11.20
CA GLU A 161 -13.53 -18.89 10.72
C GLU A 161 -13.76 -18.28 9.33
N GLY A 162 -12.93 -17.31 8.92
CA GLY A 162 -13.13 -16.50 7.72
C GLY A 162 -14.21 -15.43 7.93
N ASP A 163 -14.28 -14.51 6.97
CA ASP A 163 -15.31 -13.48 6.94
C ASP A 163 -15.62 -13.12 5.48
N LYS A 164 -16.79 -13.57 5.00
CA LYS A 164 -17.24 -13.31 3.63
C LYS A 164 -17.47 -11.83 3.41
N ASP A 165 -17.95 -11.11 4.42
CA ASP A 165 -18.27 -9.70 4.31
C ASP A 165 -17.02 -8.85 4.18
N THR A 166 -15.83 -9.35 4.52
CA THR A 166 -14.54 -8.69 4.28
C THR A 166 -13.66 -9.42 3.26
N GLY A 167 -14.20 -10.44 2.58
CA GLY A 167 -13.51 -11.18 1.52
C GLY A 167 -12.38 -12.08 2.02
N ILE A 168 -12.42 -12.48 3.29
CA ILE A 168 -11.46 -13.38 3.92
C ILE A 168 -12.02 -14.81 3.86
N ALA A 169 -11.32 -15.69 3.14
CA ALA A 169 -11.70 -17.10 3.07
C ALA A 169 -11.39 -17.83 4.38
N VAL A 170 -12.09 -18.94 4.61
CA VAL A 170 -11.89 -19.79 5.79
C VAL A 170 -10.46 -20.35 5.77
N GLY A 171 -9.76 -20.27 6.89
CA GLY A 171 -8.42 -20.85 7.03
C GLY A 171 -7.34 -20.23 6.12
N VAL A 172 -7.53 -18.99 5.63
CA VAL A 172 -6.49 -18.25 4.88
C VAL A 172 -5.16 -18.26 5.63
N VAL A 173 -5.20 -18.19 6.96
CA VAL A 173 -4.06 -18.37 7.83
C VAL A 173 -4.29 -19.62 8.69
N SER A 174 -3.79 -20.76 8.24
CA SER A 174 -4.05 -22.06 8.87
C SER A 174 -3.38 -22.22 10.24
N GLU A 175 -2.20 -21.64 10.42
CA GLU A 175 -1.41 -21.79 11.64
C GLU A 175 -1.88 -20.86 12.75
N ALA A 176 -2.22 -21.42 13.92
CA ALA A 176 -2.66 -20.65 15.08
C ALA A 176 -1.59 -19.66 15.58
N ALA A 177 -0.31 -20.03 15.46
CA ALA A 177 0.80 -19.15 15.81
C ALA A 177 0.85 -17.91 14.91
N GLU A 178 0.69 -18.06 13.58
CA GLU A 178 0.68 -16.94 12.64
C GLU A 178 -0.54 -16.03 12.88
N ARG A 179 -1.73 -16.59 13.18
CA ARG A 179 -2.92 -15.79 13.54
C ARG A 179 -2.72 -14.98 14.81
N ARG A 180 -2.13 -15.60 15.83
CA ARG A 180 -1.77 -14.94 17.10
C ARG A 180 -0.81 -13.77 16.87
N GLN A 181 0.19 -13.97 16.00
CA GLN A 181 1.20 -12.97 15.65
C GLN A 181 0.64 -11.85 14.76
N LEU A 182 -0.29 -12.15 13.86
CA LEU A 182 -1.04 -11.13 13.10
C LEU A 182 -1.75 -10.15 14.03
N GLY A 183 -2.42 -10.66 15.07
CA GLY A 183 -3.03 -9.82 16.09
C GLY A 183 -2.01 -8.89 16.76
N ASP A 184 -0.80 -9.39 17.05
CA ASP A 184 0.26 -8.60 17.68
C ASP A 184 0.78 -7.49 16.74
N PHE A 185 0.93 -7.80 15.45
CA PHE A 185 1.28 -6.81 14.43
C PHE A 185 0.22 -5.73 14.29
N PHE A 186 -1.06 -6.08 14.20
CA PHE A 186 -2.14 -5.09 14.09
C PHE A 186 -2.32 -4.24 15.34
N LEU A 187 -2.01 -4.80 16.52
CA LEU A 187 -1.97 -4.04 17.77
C LEU A 187 -0.77 -3.08 17.81
N TRP A 188 0.38 -3.45 17.24
CA TRP A 188 1.51 -2.52 17.07
C TRP A 188 1.15 -1.37 16.12
N THR A 189 0.49 -1.64 14.99
CA THR A 189 0.08 -0.57 14.06
C THR A 189 -0.98 0.35 14.69
N ALA A 190 -1.90 -0.20 15.49
CA ALA A 190 -2.89 0.54 16.27
C ALA A 190 -2.28 1.37 17.39
N TRP A 191 -1.28 0.84 18.10
CA TRP A 191 -0.51 1.60 19.09
C TRP A 191 0.12 2.83 18.46
N ALA A 192 0.83 2.66 17.33
CA ALA A 192 1.46 3.78 16.63
C ALA A 192 0.41 4.84 16.21
N ALA A 193 -0.78 4.37 15.81
CA ALA A 193 -1.88 5.24 15.39
C ALA A 193 -2.59 5.97 16.54
N GLY A 194 -2.61 5.40 17.75
CA GLY A 194 -3.31 5.95 18.91
C GLY A 194 -2.42 6.72 19.89
N THR A 195 -1.13 6.41 19.97
CA THR A 195 -0.20 6.95 20.98
C THR A 195 0.57 8.18 20.48
N LEU A 196 0.69 9.20 21.33
CA LEU A 196 1.42 10.43 21.03
C LEU A 196 2.93 10.18 20.87
N ARG A 197 3.55 10.91 19.93
CA ARG A 197 5.01 10.94 19.83
C ARG A 197 5.60 11.62 21.08
N PRO A 198 6.81 11.23 21.52
CA PRO A 198 7.49 11.90 22.63
C PRO A 198 7.61 13.41 22.39
N GLY A 199 7.09 14.21 23.34
CA GLY A 199 7.15 15.67 23.28
C GLY A 199 6.28 16.34 22.20
N LYS A 200 5.31 15.62 21.62
CA LYS A 200 4.38 16.16 20.61
C LYS A 200 2.93 15.92 21.01
N GLU A 201 2.02 16.69 20.41
CA GLU A 201 0.56 16.56 20.56
C GLU A 201 -0.08 15.74 19.43
N LEU A 202 0.73 15.06 18.61
CA LEU A 202 0.30 14.21 17.51
C LEU A 202 0.79 12.77 17.70
N THR A 203 -0.01 11.80 17.23
CA THR A 203 0.39 10.39 17.19
C THR A 203 1.46 10.13 16.13
N TYR A 204 2.04 8.91 16.10
CA TYR A 204 3.04 8.57 15.09
C TYR A 204 2.52 8.70 13.65
N THR A 205 1.21 8.58 13.46
CA THR A 205 0.49 8.68 12.19
C THR A 205 -0.24 10.02 12.01
N ASN A 206 0.11 11.06 12.77
CA ASN A 206 -0.54 12.38 12.71
C ASN A 206 -2.06 12.33 12.99
N ASN A 207 -2.46 11.58 14.03
CA ASN A 207 -3.85 11.36 14.45
C ASN A 207 -4.73 10.61 13.43
N TRP A 208 -4.14 9.97 12.42
CA TRP A 208 -4.85 9.00 11.61
C TRP A 208 -4.93 7.65 12.36
N PRO A 209 -6.03 6.87 12.30
CA PRO A 209 -7.27 7.11 11.55
C PRO A 209 -8.25 8.02 12.29
N PRO A 210 -9.21 8.66 11.59
CA PRO A 210 -10.23 9.48 12.22
C PRO A 210 -11.14 8.62 13.10
N ASP A 211 -10.98 8.73 14.41
CA ASP A 211 -11.82 8.08 15.41
C ASP A 211 -11.79 8.88 16.72
N ARG A 212 -12.83 9.69 16.92
CA ARG A 212 -12.96 10.52 18.13
C ARG A 212 -13.09 9.71 19.41
N SER A 213 -13.55 8.45 19.32
CA SER A 213 -13.65 7.57 20.49
C SER A 213 -12.27 7.19 21.05
N VAL A 214 -11.19 7.35 20.29
CA VAL A 214 -9.81 7.17 20.78
C VAL A 214 -9.03 8.49 20.81
N GLY A 215 -9.73 9.61 20.65
CA GLY A 215 -9.15 10.95 20.63
C GLY A 215 -8.33 11.26 19.38
N ASN A 216 -8.56 10.54 18.28
CA ASN A 216 -8.02 10.91 16.99
C ASN A 216 -8.96 11.90 16.30
N ASP A 217 -8.51 13.15 16.19
CA ASP A 217 -9.15 14.20 15.41
C ASP A 217 -8.12 14.87 14.49
N ILE A 218 -8.60 15.65 13.52
CA ILE A 218 -7.77 16.31 12.52
C ILE A 218 -6.71 17.22 13.17
N ALA A 219 -5.46 17.03 12.79
CA ALA A 219 -4.36 17.90 13.21
C ALA A 219 -4.55 19.31 12.64
N PRO A 220 -4.41 20.39 13.45
CA PRO A 220 -4.46 21.76 12.94
C PRO A 220 -3.49 22.01 11.78
N GLU A 221 -2.30 21.44 11.84
CA GLU A 221 -1.27 21.55 10.80
C GLU A 221 -1.73 20.94 9.46
N ALA A 222 -2.52 19.86 9.49
CA ALA A 222 -3.04 19.25 8.26
C ALA A 222 -4.00 20.20 7.53
N VAL A 223 -4.82 20.96 8.27
CA VAL A 223 -5.71 21.98 7.69
C VAL A 223 -4.90 23.14 7.11
N ILE A 224 -3.92 23.64 7.85
CA ILE A 224 -3.06 24.75 7.41
C ILE A 224 -2.33 24.38 6.12
N TRP A 225 -1.66 23.22 6.08
CA TRP A 225 -0.91 22.79 4.90
C TRP A 225 -1.82 22.47 3.70
N SER A 226 -3.06 22.03 3.93
CA SER A 226 -4.04 21.88 2.85
C SER A 226 -4.34 23.22 2.18
N ILE A 227 -4.61 24.28 2.96
CA ILE A 227 -4.87 25.63 2.45
C ILE A 227 -3.63 26.19 1.73
N VAL A 228 -2.46 26.08 2.36
CA VAL A 228 -1.19 26.54 1.77
C VAL A 228 -0.91 25.83 0.45
N SER A 229 -1.19 24.53 0.35
CA SER A 229 -0.97 23.76 -0.89
C SER A 229 -1.84 24.24 -2.05
N LEU A 230 -3.12 24.56 -1.79
CA LEU A 230 -4.05 25.05 -2.80
C LEU A 230 -3.64 26.45 -3.30
N LEU A 231 -3.31 27.37 -2.38
CA LEU A 231 -2.82 28.70 -2.74
C LEU A 231 -1.48 28.61 -3.48
N GLY A 232 -0.57 27.76 -3.01
CA GLY A 232 0.72 27.51 -3.64
C GLY A 232 0.57 26.98 -5.06
N LEU A 233 -0.37 26.04 -5.29
CA LEU A 233 -0.69 25.52 -6.63
C LEU A 233 -1.20 26.64 -7.56
N MET A 234 -2.09 27.50 -7.09
CA MET A 234 -2.60 28.63 -7.88
C MET A 234 -1.47 29.59 -8.30
N VAL A 235 -0.58 29.94 -7.36
CA VAL A 235 0.58 30.80 -7.64
C VAL A 235 1.54 30.11 -8.60
N ALA A 236 1.84 28.84 -8.39
CA ALA A 236 2.75 28.07 -9.25
C ALA A 236 2.21 27.93 -10.68
N LEU A 237 0.91 27.63 -10.84
CA LEU A 237 0.25 27.53 -12.14
C LEU A 237 0.24 28.90 -12.85
N GLY A 238 -0.12 29.98 -12.15
CA GLY A 238 -0.10 31.33 -12.70
C GLY A 238 1.30 31.76 -13.15
N ALA A 239 2.33 31.47 -12.34
CA ALA A 239 3.71 31.71 -12.69
C ALA A 239 4.15 30.86 -13.90
N ALA A 240 3.81 29.57 -13.93
CA ALA A 240 4.11 28.68 -15.04
C ALA A 240 3.47 29.16 -16.35
N LEU A 241 2.19 29.53 -16.34
CA LEU A 241 1.50 30.10 -17.50
C LEU A 241 2.14 31.42 -17.95
N THR A 242 2.49 32.30 -17.00
CA THR A 242 3.15 33.57 -17.30
C THR A 242 4.50 33.34 -18.00
N VAL A 243 5.31 32.42 -17.48
CA VAL A 243 6.60 32.04 -18.09
C VAL A 243 6.38 31.38 -19.45
N PHE A 244 5.37 30.53 -19.57
CA PHE A 244 5.02 29.84 -20.81
C PHE A 244 4.72 30.83 -21.95
N PHE A 245 3.79 31.77 -21.73
CA PHE A 245 3.40 32.75 -22.74
C PHE A 245 4.44 33.86 -22.94
N ARG A 246 5.10 34.36 -21.88
CA ARG A 246 6.17 35.38 -22.04
C ARG A 246 7.41 34.80 -22.74
N GLY A 247 7.70 33.52 -22.51
CA GLY A 247 8.73 32.77 -23.20
C GLY A 247 8.37 32.42 -24.65
N ARG A 248 7.14 32.71 -25.08
CA ARG A 248 6.57 32.33 -26.38
C ARG A 248 6.60 30.82 -26.64
N PHE A 249 6.56 30.01 -25.59
CA PHE A 249 6.54 28.54 -25.71
C PHE A 249 5.22 28.04 -26.33
N ASP A 250 4.16 28.86 -26.32
CA ASP A 250 2.92 28.65 -27.07
C ASP A 250 3.14 28.68 -28.60
N GLN A 251 4.25 29.26 -29.05
CA GLN A 251 4.61 29.40 -30.46
C GLN A 251 5.72 28.44 -30.88
N ASP A 252 6.14 27.49 -30.03
CA ASP A 252 7.23 26.54 -30.34
C ASP A 252 6.94 25.65 -31.56
N LEU A 253 5.66 25.48 -31.91
CA LEU A 253 5.22 24.77 -33.11
C LEU A 253 4.86 25.69 -34.28
N SER A 254 4.94 27.01 -34.09
CA SER A 254 4.60 27.98 -35.13
C SER A 254 5.61 27.88 -36.29
N GLY A 255 5.10 27.78 -37.51
CA GLY A 255 5.93 27.63 -38.71
C GLY A 255 6.41 26.19 -39.00
N LEU A 256 6.11 25.21 -38.14
CA LEU A 256 6.22 23.79 -38.51
C LEU A 256 5.00 23.43 -39.35
N SER A 257 5.15 23.45 -40.68
CA SER A 257 4.17 22.81 -41.56
C SER A 257 4.33 21.30 -41.44
N LEU A 258 3.21 20.56 -41.38
CA LEU A 258 3.24 19.12 -41.61
C LEU A 258 3.85 18.89 -43.00
N ASP A 259 5.03 18.28 -43.04
CA ASP A 259 5.69 17.91 -44.29
C ASP A 259 5.26 16.50 -44.66
N ASP A 260 4.30 16.40 -45.58
CA ASP A 260 3.80 15.12 -46.11
C ASP A 260 4.95 14.25 -46.64
N ARG A 261 6.07 14.83 -47.10
CA ARG A 261 7.24 14.08 -47.57
C ARG A 261 8.00 13.39 -46.44
N VAL A 262 7.93 13.92 -45.21
CA VAL A 262 8.52 13.27 -44.03
C VAL A 262 7.65 12.09 -43.60
N ALA A 263 6.33 12.27 -43.57
CA ALA A 263 5.39 11.19 -43.32
C ALA A 263 5.55 10.06 -44.37
N ASP A 264 5.60 10.43 -45.64
CA ASP A 264 5.80 9.50 -46.76
C ASP A 264 7.12 8.73 -46.63
N ARG A 265 8.22 9.43 -46.32
CA ARG A 265 9.50 8.77 -46.04
C ARG A 265 9.43 7.78 -44.87
N ILE A 266 8.75 8.13 -43.78
CA ILE A 266 8.62 7.25 -42.60
C ILE A 266 7.82 5.99 -42.95
N ILE A 267 6.74 6.11 -43.72
CA ILE A 267 5.90 4.98 -44.15
C ILE A 267 6.70 4.03 -45.06
N HIS A 268 7.58 4.58 -45.90
CA HIS A 268 8.39 3.82 -46.84
C HIS A 268 9.74 3.34 -46.25
N LEU A 269 10.02 3.61 -44.97
CA LEU A 269 11.21 3.06 -44.32
C LEU A 269 11.13 1.53 -44.27
N PRO A 270 12.21 0.82 -44.65
CA PRO A 270 12.23 -0.63 -44.54
C PRO A 270 12.14 -1.05 -43.07
N ILE A 271 11.25 -2.00 -42.79
CA ILE A 271 11.11 -2.57 -41.45
C ILE A 271 12.32 -3.46 -41.16
N THR A 272 13.10 -3.09 -40.15
CA THR A 272 14.27 -3.84 -39.69
C THR A 272 13.88 -5.14 -38.97
N SER A 273 14.87 -6.02 -38.73
CA SER A 273 14.61 -7.28 -38.02
C SER A 273 14.12 -7.05 -36.59
N SER A 274 14.72 -6.12 -35.84
CA SER A 274 14.31 -5.80 -34.46
C SER A 274 12.88 -5.24 -34.41
N GLN A 275 12.53 -4.33 -35.32
CA GLN A 275 11.17 -3.78 -35.45
C GLN A 275 10.13 -4.86 -35.72
N ARG A 276 10.38 -5.77 -36.66
CA ARG A 276 9.45 -6.88 -36.93
C ARG A 276 9.22 -7.74 -35.69
N LYS A 277 10.27 -7.95 -34.88
CA LYS A 277 10.23 -8.73 -33.64
C LYS A 277 9.56 -8.00 -32.48
N THR A 278 9.24 -6.71 -32.56
CA THR A 278 8.43 -6.07 -31.51
C THR A 278 6.95 -6.40 -31.63
N ALA A 279 6.47 -6.92 -32.77
CA ALA A 279 5.07 -7.30 -32.95
C ALA A 279 4.57 -8.27 -31.86
N LYS A 280 5.40 -9.24 -31.46
CA LYS A 280 5.07 -10.16 -30.36
C LYS A 280 4.97 -9.49 -28.99
N TYR A 281 5.66 -8.36 -28.76
CA TYR A 281 5.48 -7.58 -27.53
C TYR A 281 4.07 -7.01 -27.49
N PHE A 282 3.59 -6.42 -28.58
CA PHE A 282 2.24 -5.86 -28.63
C PHE A 282 1.15 -6.94 -28.56
N LEU A 283 1.40 -8.12 -29.11
CA LEU A 283 0.52 -9.27 -28.89
C LEU A 283 0.42 -9.64 -27.41
N VAL A 284 1.57 -9.77 -26.72
CA VAL A 284 1.59 -10.05 -25.28
C VAL A 284 0.91 -8.94 -24.49
N VAL A 285 1.14 -7.67 -24.84
CA VAL A 285 0.47 -6.51 -24.22
C VAL A 285 -1.05 -6.66 -24.29
N MET A 286 -1.60 -6.99 -25.45
CA MET A 286 -3.06 -7.19 -25.60
C MET A 286 -3.58 -8.36 -24.75
N LEU A 287 -2.83 -9.46 -24.67
CA LEU A 287 -3.20 -10.61 -23.85
C LEU A 287 -3.17 -10.28 -22.34
N LEU A 288 -2.13 -9.58 -21.88
CA LEU A 288 -2.01 -9.13 -20.50
C LEU A 288 -3.08 -8.11 -20.13
N PHE A 289 -3.41 -7.19 -21.04
CA PHE A 289 -4.50 -6.25 -20.86
C PHE A 289 -5.86 -6.97 -20.76
N LEU A 290 -6.14 -7.92 -21.65
CA LEU A 290 -7.37 -8.72 -21.57
C LEU A 290 -7.46 -9.48 -20.24
N LEU A 291 -6.37 -10.13 -19.82
CA LEU A 291 -6.33 -10.84 -18.54
C LEU A 291 -6.56 -9.88 -17.37
N GLN A 292 -5.96 -8.69 -17.41
CA GLN A 292 -6.15 -7.65 -16.39
C GLN A 292 -7.60 -7.19 -16.28
N LEU A 293 -8.28 -7.01 -17.42
CA LEU A 293 -9.71 -6.68 -17.45
C LEU A 293 -10.56 -7.80 -16.85
N MET A 294 -10.24 -9.07 -17.13
CA MET A 294 -10.93 -10.21 -16.52
C MET A 294 -10.76 -10.23 -14.99
N GLN A 295 -9.56 -9.95 -14.48
CA GLN A 295 -9.33 -9.84 -13.03
C GLN A 295 -10.11 -8.65 -12.43
N GLY A 296 -10.15 -7.51 -13.13
CA GLY A 296 -10.93 -6.35 -12.71
C GLY A 296 -12.43 -6.64 -12.62
N GLY A 297 -12.97 -7.35 -13.62
CA GLY A 297 -14.35 -7.81 -13.61
C GLY A 297 -14.65 -8.76 -12.45
N LEU A 298 -13.75 -9.71 -12.16
CA LEU A 298 -13.90 -10.62 -11.02
C LEU A 298 -13.88 -9.88 -9.68
N LEU A 299 -13.00 -8.89 -9.51
CA LEU A 299 -12.94 -8.04 -8.32
C LEU A 299 -14.25 -7.27 -8.11
N ALA A 300 -14.75 -6.62 -9.17
CA ALA A 300 -16.00 -5.90 -9.12
C ALA A 300 -17.18 -6.84 -8.76
N HIS A 301 -17.17 -8.08 -9.26
CA HIS A 301 -18.16 -9.07 -8.91
C HIS A 301 -18.14 -9.42 -7.42
N TYR A 302 -16.96 -9.69 -6.84
CA TYR A 302 -16.82 -10.00 -5.41
C TYR A 302 -17.18 -8.85 -4.46
N THR A 303 -17.26 -7.62 -4.96
CA THR A 303 -17.80 -6.48 -4.21
C THR A 303 -19.32 -6.58 -4.06
N VAL A 304 -20.03 -7.11 -5.05
CA VAL A 304 -21.50 -7.24 -5.04
C VAL A 304 -21.95 -8.60 -4.48
N HIS A 305 -21.23 -9.66 -4.82
CA HIS A 305 -21.50 -11.04 -4.38
C HIS A 305 -20.26 -11.63 -3.69
N PRO A 306 -20.04 -11.32 -2.41
CA PRO A 306 -18.89 -11.84 -1.68
C PRO A 306 -18.99 -13.36 -1.49
N GLY A 307 -17.94 -14.09 -1.87
CA GLY A 307 -17.87 -15.53 -1.64
C GLY A 307 -18.67 -16.39 -2.63
N GLU A 308 -19.05 -15.84 -3.79
CA GLU A 308 -19.55 -16.61 -4.93
C GLU A 308 -19.27 -15.88 -6.25
N PHE A 309 -19.36 -16.59 -7.38
CA PHE A 309 -19.32 -16.01 -8.71
C PHE A 309 -20.52 -16.50 -9.54
N TYR A 310 -21.54 -15.67 -9.70
CA TYR A 310 -22.83 -16.04 -10.32
C TYR A 310 -23.44 -17.33 -9.73
N GLY A 311 -23.43 -17.46 -8.40
CA GLY A 311 -23.91 -18.64 -7.67
C GLY A 311 -22.92 -19.83 -7.61
N LEU A 312 -21.76 -19.73 -8.26
CA LEU A 312 -20.71 -20.74 -8.21
C LEU A 312 -19.71 -20.44 -7.09
N LYS A 313 -19.70 -21.26 -6.03
CA LYS A 313 -18.75 -21.11 -4.91
C LYS A 313 -17.35 -21.62 -5.22
N ILE A 314 -17.23 -22.56 -6.16
CA ILE A 314 -15.93 -23.16 -6.52
C ILE A 314 -14.88 -22.12 -6.94
N ILE A 315 -15.32 -21.00 -7.54
CA ILE A 315 -14.41 -19.95 -7.99
C ILE A 315 -13.90 -19.16 -6.77
N SER A 316 -14.78 -18.67 -5.90
CA SER A 316 -14.40 -17.94 -4.69
C SER A 316 -13.62 -18.78 -3.68
N ASP A 317 -13.90 -20.08 -3.61
CA ASP A 317 -13.20 -21.00 -2.70
C ASP A 317 -11.75 -21.28 -3.15
N ASN A 318 -11.46 -21.14 -4.45
CA ASN A 318 -10.14 -21.40 -5.03
C ASN A 318 -9.36 -20.13 -5.42
N ILE A 319 -10.07 -19.04 -5.68
CA ILE A 319 -9.56 -17.75 -6.14
C ILE A 319 -10.08 -16.67 -5.16
N PRO A 320 -9.45 -16.54 -3.98
CA PRO A 320 -9.84 -15.53 -2.99
C PRO A 320 -9.56 -14.12 -3.50
N TYR A 321 -10.26 -13.10 -2.97
CA TYR A 321 -10.24 -11.71 -3.46
C TYR A 321 -8.83 -11.10 -3.63
N ASN A 322 -7.90 -11.40 -2.72
CA ASN A 322 -6.52 -10.92 -2.78
C ASN A 322 -5.76 -11.39 -4.04
N TRP A 323 -6.09 -12.55 -4.61
CA TRP A 323 -5.46 -13.03 -5.84
C TRP A 323 -5.79 -12.15 -7.06
N PRO A 324 -7.05 -12.03 -7.52
CA PRO A 324 -7.36 -11.20 -8.68
C PRO A 324 -6.97 -9.74 -8.44
N LYS A 325 -6.97 -9.25 -7.19
CA LYS A 325 -6.46 -7.91 -6.83
C LYS A 325 -4.99 -7.77 -7.16
N THR A 326 -4.18 -8.73 -6.69
CA THR A 326 -2.74 -8.77 -6.96
C THR A 326 -2.47 -8.81 -8.47
N TRP A 327 -3.14 -9.74 -9.18
CA TRP A 327 -2.95 -9.88 -10.62
C TRP A 327 -3.43 -8.66 -11.39
N HIS A 328 -4.55 -8.05 -11.03
CA HIS A 328 -5.08 -6.87 -11.71
C HIS A 328 -4.09 -5.71 -11.72
N LEU A 329 -3.47 -5.41 -10.57
CA LEU A 329 -2.47 -4.34 -10.47
C LEU A 329 -1.17 -4.70 -11.17
N GLN A 330 -0.68 -5.92 -10.93
CA GLN A 330 0.60 -6.33 -11.49
C GLN A 330 0.55 -6.43 -13.02
N LEU A 331 -0.55 -6.94 -13.57
CA LEU A 331 -0.77 -6.98 -15.01
C LEU A 331 -0.89 -5.57 -15.60
N ALA A 332 -1.50 -4.61 -14.87
CA ALA A 332 -1.57 -3.22 -15.32
C ALA A 332 -0.17 -2.61 -15.48
N ILE A 333 0.73 -2.82 -14.49
CA ILE A 333 2.13 -2.43 -14.60
C ILE A 333 2.80 -3.14 -15.78
N PHE A 334 2.66 -4.46 -15.87
CA PHE A 334 3.36 -5.25 -16.88
C PHE A 334 2.96 -4.88 -18.30
N TRP A 335 1.68 -4.76 -18.63
CA TRP A 335 1.28 -4.47 -20.00
C TRP A 335 1.66 -3.04 -20.40
N ILE A 336 1.51 -2.05 -19.50
CA ILE A 336 1.89 -0.66 -19.77
C ILE A 336 3.41 -0.56 -19.99
N ALA A 337 4.20 -1.12 -19.09
CA ALA A 337 5.66 -1.10 -19.20
C ALA A 337 6.14 -1.84 -20.46
N THR A 338 5.57 -3.01 -20.75
CA THR A 338 5.91 -3.80 -21.95
C THR A 338 5.55 -3.06 -23.23
N ALA A 339 4.45 -2.30 -23.25
CA ALA A 339 4.08 -1.46 -24.39
C ALA A 339 5.12 -0.37 -24.66
N TRP A 340 5.57 0.34 -23.62
CA TRP A 340 6.61 1.36 -23.74
C TRP A 340 7.97 0.77 -24.16
N VAL A 341 8.34 -0.39 -23.62
CA VAL A 341 9.55 -1.12 -24.04
C VAL A 341 9.43 -1.51 -25.52
N GLY A 342 8.30 -2.09 -25.94
CA GLY A 342 8.06 -2.47 -27.33
C GLY A 342 8.12 -1.27 -28.28
N ALA A 343 7.53 -0.14 -27.89
CA ALA A 343 7.58 1.11 -28.66
C ALA A 343 9.00 1.67 -28.76
N ALA A 344 9.75 1.72 -27.66
CA ALA A 344 11.13 2.17 -27.65
C ALA A 344 12.02 1.29 -28.55
N LEU A 345 11.86 -0.03 -28.47
CA LEU A 345 12.58 -0.98 -29.34
C LEU A 345 12.21 -0.80 -30.82
N TYR A 346 10.95 -0.48 -31.13
CA TYR A 346 10.51 -0.24 -32.50
C TYR A 346 11.07 1.08 -33.06
N LEU A 347 11.16 2.12 -32.23
CA LEU A 347 11.67 3.43 -32.62
C LEU A 347 13.20 3.51 -32.63
N ALA A 348 13.90 2.66 -31.88
CA ALA A 348 15.35 2.72 -31.73
C ALA A 348 16.14 2.65 -33.07
N PRO A 349 15.83 1.74 -34.01
CA PRO A 349 16.51 1.72 -35.32
C PRO A 349 16.20 2.94 -36.18
N ILE A 350 15.00 3.54 -36.05
CA ILE A 350 14.62 4.76 -36.75
C ILE A 350 15.46 5.94 -36.24
N ALA A 351 15.54 6.09 -34.92
CA ALA A 351 16.34 7.14 -34.27
C ALA A 351 17.84 6.97 -34.57
N GLY A 352 18.34 5.72 -34.51
CA GLY A 352 19.72 5.39 -34.82
C GLY A 352 20.06 5.39 -36.32
N ARG A 353 19.06 5.48 -37.20
CA ARG A 353 19.14 5.37 -38.67
C ARG A 353 19.84 4.10 -39.18
N LYS A 354 19.97 3.07 -38.33
CA LYS A 354 20.60 1.79 -38.64
C LYS A 354 20.14 0.73 -37.67
N GLU A 355 20.13 -0.52 -38.12
CA GLU A 355 19.95 -1.69 -37.26
C GLU A 355 21.30 -2.06 -36.62
N PRO A 356 21.45 -2.02 -35.29
CA PRO A 356 22.65 -2.52 -34.62
C PRO A 356 22.84 -4.02 -34.86
N ARG A 357 24.09 -4.48 -34.92
CA ARG A 357 24.39 -5.91 -35.06
C ARG A 357 23.76 -6.69 -33.91
N TRP A 358 23.09 -7.80 -34.23
CA TRP A 358 22.40 -8.67 -33.27
C TRP A 358 21.20 -8.06 -32.54
N GLN A 359 20.74 -6.87 -32.92
CA GLN A 359 19.62 -6.21 -32.23
C GLN A 359 18.36 -7.09 -32.21
N GLY A 360 18.01 -7.72 -33.33
CA GLY A 360 16.90 -8.66 -33.39
C GLY A 360 17.04 -9.87 -32.45
N LEU A 361 18.26 -10.35 -32.16
CA LEU A 361 18.47 -11.43 -31.19
C LEU A 361 18.29 -10.92 -29.75
N LEU A 362 18.82 -9.74 -29.44
CA LEU A 362 18.67 -9.12 -28.12
C LEU A 362 17.20 -8.81 -27.78
N VAL A 363 16.41 -8.39 -28.78
CA VAL A 363 14.96 -8.25 -28.66
C VAL A 363 14.27 -9.57 -28.35
N ASP A 364 14.74 -10.70 -28.91
CA ASP A 364 14.20 -12.01 -28.58
C ASP A 364 14.55 -12.47 -27.17
N ILE A 365 15.79 -12.26 -26.75
CA ILE A 365 16.25 -12.58 -25.39
C ILE A 365 15.46 -11.77 -24.36
N LEU A 366 15.33 -10.46 -24.58
CA LEU A 366 14.56 -9.59 -23.70
C LEU A 366 13.09 -10.00 -23.67
N PHE A 367 12.49 -10.38 -24.81
CA PHE A 367 11.12 -10.88 -24.85
C PHE A 367 10.97 -12.13 -23.99
N GLY A 368 11.90 -13.09 -24.12
CA GLY A 368 11.92 -14.29 -23.28
C GLY A 368 12.01 -13.95 -21.79
N ALA A 369 12.84 -12.97 -21.43
CA ALA A 369 12.96 -12.50 -20.05
C ALA A 369 11.66 -11.86 -19.53
N VAL A 370 11.00 -11.01 -20.33
CA VAL A 370 9.70 -10.41 -19.95
C VAL A 370 8.65 -11.50 -19.73
N VAL A 371 8.53 -12.46 -20.66
CA VAL A 371 7.57 -13.56 -20.52
C VAL A 371 7.87 -14.41 -19.27
N LEU A 372 9.14 -14.72 -19.02
CA LEU A 372 9.57 -15.47 -17.84
C LEU A 372 9.21 -14.74 -16.54
N VAL A 373 9.47 -13.43 -16.47
CA VAL A 373 9.12 -12.61 -15.30
C VAL A 373 7.62 -12.57 -15.10
N VAL A 374 6.83 -12.28 -16.15
CA VAL A 374 5.37 -12.21 -16.04
C VAL A 374 4.78 -13.54 -15.58
N LEU A 375 5.12 -14.65 -16.25
CA LEU A 375 4.59 -15.96 -15.88
C LEU A 375 5.09 -16.40 -14.50
N GLY A 376 6.37 -16.13 -14.19
CA GLY A 376 6.96 -16.40 -12.89
C GLY A 376 6.25 -15.65 -11.76
N THR A 377 5.93 -14.37 -11.96
CA THR A 377 5.18 -13.57 -10.99
C THR A 377 3.76 -14.07 -10.82
N LEU A 378 3.05 -14.36 -11.92
CA LEU A 378 1.67 -14.86 -11.85
C LEU A 378 1.61 -16.19 -11.10
N VAL A 379 2.46 -17.16 -11.47
CA VAL A 379 2.53 -18.47 -10.80
C VAL A 379 3.02 -18.33 -9.35
N GLY A 380 4.06 -17.52 -9.13
CA GLY A 380 4.64 -17.26 -7.83
C GLY A 380 3.62 -16.69 -6.84
N THR A 381 2.84 -15.69 -7.26
CA THR A 381 1.73 -15.14 -6.47
C THR A 381 0.78 -16.23 -6.00
N VAL A 382 0.40 -17.17 -6.87
CA VAL A 382 -0.51 -18.27 -6.50
C VAL A 382 0.12 -19.20 -5.48
N LEU A 383 1.39 -19.58 -5.70
CA LEU A 383 2.13 -20.43 -4.78
C LEU A 383 2.30 -19.76 -3.42
N GLY A 384 2.52 -18.44 -3.38
CA GLY A 384 2.61 -17.64 -2.16
C GLY A 384 1.29 -17.61 -1.40
N LEU A 385 0.21 -17.17 -2.06
CA LEU A 385 -1.12 -17.03 -1.45
C LEU A 385 -1.70 -18.36 -0.96
N LYS A 386 -1.40 -19.47 -1.64
CA LYS A 386 -1.81 -20.82 -1.21
C LYS A 386 -0.88 -21.45 -0.17
N GLY A 387 0.16 -20.74 0.29
CA GLY A 387 1.15 -21.25 1.24
C GLY A 387 2.11 -22.29 0.68
N MET A 388 2.03 -22.62 -0.61
CA MET A 388 2.85 -23.63 -1.29
C MET A 388 4.31 -23.21 -1.48
N ALA A 389 4.61 -21.91 -1.43
CA ALA A 389 5.98 -21.39 -1.52
C ALA A 389 6.81 -21.62 -0.24
N GLY A 390 6.18 -22.02 0.88
CA GLY A 390 6.84 -22.28 2.15
C GLY A 390 7.71 -21.11 2.62
N LYS A 391 8.93 -21.38 3.09
CA LYS A 391 9.88 -20.36 3.56
C LYS A 391 10.40 -19.41 2.46
N TYR A 392 10.18 -19.74 1.19
CA TYR A 392 10.63 -18.94 0.05
C TYR A 392 9.56 -17.97 -0.45
N TRP A 393 8.44 -17.83 0.26
CA TRP A 393 7.30 -16.98 -0.10
C TRP A 393 7.72 -15.55 -0.47
N PHE A 394 8.72 -14.97 0.19
CA PHE A 394 9.19 -13.62 -0.10
C PHE A 394 9.91 -13.51 -1.45
N TRP A 395 10.64 -14.57 -1.86
CA TRP A 395 11.51 -14.54 -3.04
C TRP A 395 10.81 -14.98 -4.32
N ILE A 396 9.93 -15.98 -4.22
CA ILE A 396 9.25 -16.59 -5.39
C ILE A 396 7.73 -16.56 -5.27
N GLY A 397 7.20 -16.00 -4.18
CA GLY A 397 5.78 -16.01 -3.85
C GLY A 397 5.14 -14.64 -4.03
N HIS A 398 4.73 -14.05 -2.91
CA HIS A 398 4.01 -12.78 -2.83
C HIS A 398 4.72 -11.88 -1.80
N GLN A 399 5.22 -10.72 -2.21
CA GLN A 399 5.97 -9.84 -1.30
C GLN A 399 5.07 -9.22 -0.21
N GLY A 400 3.78 -9.06 -0.50
CA GLY A 400 2.80 -8.58 0.47
C GLY A 400 2.47 -7.10 0.38
N TRP A 401 3.14 -6.37 -0.50
CA TRP A 401 2.90 -4.96 -0.75
C TRP A 401 2.14 -4.78 -2.06
N GLU A 402 1.08 -3.97 -2.04
CA GLU A 402 0.39 -3.57 -3.25
C GLU A 402 1.41 -2.92 -4.23
N TYR A 403 1.32 -3.28 -5.52
CA TYR A 403 2.23 -2.85 -6.60
C TYR A 403 3.65 -3.47 -6.66
N LEU A 404 4.06 -4.33 -5.72
CA LEU A 404 5.42 -4.89 -5.66
C LEU A 404 5.48 -6.43 -5.69
#